data_AF-A0A1F9CW63-F1
#
_entry.id   AF-A0A1F9CW63-F1
#
_cell.length_a   1.000
_cell.length_b   1.000
_cell.length_c   1.000
_cell.angle_alpha   90.00
_cell.angle_beta   90.00
_cell.angle_gamma   90.00
#
_symmetry.space_group_name_H-M   'P 1'
#
loop_
_entity.id
_entity.type
_entity.pdbx_description
1 polymer ?
#
loop_
_entity_poly.entity_id
_entity_poly.type
_entity_poly.pdbx_seq_one_letter_code
_entity_poly.pdbx_strand_id
1 'polypeptide(L)'
;MNREGSKRDLFEKLSWSDLEQWAGGRVLSRGQGYHRDHRVRGLAQTQTGGIIAWVHGGQKYATEVDFEDGELISVCTCPCHCLKRG
;
A
#
# COMPACT_ATOMS: atom_id res chain seq x y z
N MET A 1 -28.71 9.11 -6.96
CA MET A 1 -27.53 8.40 -7.53
C MET A 1 -26.39 8.68 -6.58
N ASN A 2 -26.15 7.77 -5.63
CA ASN A 2 -25.18 7.97 -4.56
C ASN A 2 -23.78 7.91 -5.15
N ARG A 3 -23.01 8.98 -4.99
CA ARG A 3 -21.58 8.99 -5.27
C ARG A 3 -20.93 8.13 -4.18
N GLU A 4 -20.85 6.83 -4.42
CA GLU A 4 -19.83 6.01 -3.80
C GLU A 4 -18.49 6.64 -4.23
N GLY A 5 -17.88 7.40 -3.33
CA GLY A 5 -16.52 7.91 -3.54
C GLY A 5 -15.66 6.70 -3.86
N SER A 6 -15.10 6.66 -5.07
CA SER A 6 -14.34 5.50 -5.51
C SER A 6 -13.17 5.31 -4.55
N LYS A 7 -12.72 4.09 -4.25
CA LYS A 7 -11.51 3.89 -3.43
C LYS A 7 -10.30 4.69 -3.97
N ARG A 8 -10.30 5.00 -5.27
CA ARG A 8 -9.39 5.98 -5.90
C ARG A 8 -9.36 7.33 -5.16
N ASP A 9 -10.52 7.90 -4.88
CA ASP A 9 -10.66 9.20 -4.21
C ASP A 9 -10.11 9.14 -2.78
N LEU A 10 -10.14 7.97 -2.13
CA LEU A 10 -9.54 7.76 -0.81
C LEU A 10 -8.01 7.73 -0.91
N PHE A 11 -7.46 6.99 -1.87
CA PHE A 11 -6.02 6.97 -2.12
C PHE A 11 -5.47 8.34 -2.53
N GLU A 12 -6.21 9.13 -3.31
CA GLU A 12 -5.81 10.48 -3.72
C GLU A 12 -5.79 11.50 -2.56
N LYS A 13 -6.59 11.25 -1.51
CA LYS A 13 -6.66 12.11 -0.32
C LYS A 13 -5.61 11.77 0.74
N LEU A 14 -4.91 10.64 0.62
CA LEU A 14 -3.89 10.25 1.60
C LEU A 14 -2.72 11.23 1.60
N SER A 15 -2.43 11.76 2.78
CA SER A 15 -1.21 12.51 3.01
C SER A 15 -0.06 11.60 3.43
N TRP A 16 1.17 12.11 3.34
CA TRP A 16 2.34 11.43 3.88
C TRP A 16 2.23 11.19 5.40
N SER A 17 1.53 12.06 6.12
CA SER A 17 1.31 11.89 7.56
C SER A 17 0.34 10.75 7.86
N ASP A 18 -0.69 10.55 7.04
CA ASP A 18 -1.62 9.42 7.18
C ASP A 18 -0.88 8.09 6.94
N LEU A 19 -0.03 8.06 5.90
CA LEU A 19 0.81 6.89 5.61
C LEU A 19 1.84 6.62 6.71
N GLU A 20 2.40 7.66 7.33
CA GLU A 20 3.33 7.53 8.45
C GLU A 20 2.63 7.02 9.71
N GLN A 21 1.43 7.53 10.02
CA GLN A 21 0.61 7.05 11.13
C GLN A 21 0.21 5.58 10.94
N TRP A 22 -0.15 5.20 9.71
CA TRP A 22 -0.56 3.83 9.39
C TRP A 22 0.60 2.83 9.35
N ALA A 23 1.66 3.11 8.57
CA ALA A 23 2.76 2.17 8.36
C ALA A 23 3.90 2.30 9.39
N GLY A 24 3.99 3.45 10.07
CA GLY A 24 5.13 3.84 10.86
C GLY A 24 6.28 4.39 10.01
N GLY A 25 6.97 5.43 10.51
CA GLY A 25 8.01 6.16 9.77
C GLY A 25 9.16 5.28 9.24
N ARG A 26 9.51 4.19 9.94
CA ARG A 26 10.55 3.25 9.48
C ARG A 26 10.13 2.47 8.24
N VAL A 27 8.86 2.07 8.15
CA VAL A 27 8.32 1.35 6.98
C VAL A 27 8.14 2.34 5.84
N LEU A 28 7.62 3.54 6.11
CA LEU A 28 7.45 4.59 5.12
C LEU A 28 8.77 4.99 4.45
N SER A 29 9.81 5.24 5.25
CA SER A 29 11.15 5.58 4.75
C SER A 29 11.73 4.46 3.87
N ARG A 30 11.53 3.19 4.24
CA ARG A 30 11.94 2.05 3.40
C ARG A 30 11.13 1.98 2.09
N GLY A 31 9.81 2.18 2.16
CA GLY A 31 8.93 2.21 0.99
C GLY A 31 9.34 3.30 -0.01
N GLN A 32 9.66 4.50 0.48
CA GLN A 32 10.19 5.60 -0.33
C GLN A 32 11.52 5.21 -1.02
N GLY A 33 12.42 4.54 -0.29
CA GLY A 33 13.65 4.00 -0.86
C GLY A 33 13.38 2.99 -1.99
N TYR A 34 12.43 2.08 -1.81
CA TYR A 34 12.06 1.11 -2.85
C TYR A 34 11.43 1.77 -4.08
N HIS A 35 10.62 2.80 -3.88
CA HIS A 35 10.03 3.55 -4.98
C HIS A 35 11.11 4.29 -5.79
N ARG A 36 12.02 5.00 -5.10
CA ARG A 36 13.15 5.73 -5.72
C ARG A 36 14.09 4.79 -6.47
N ASP A 37 14.36 3.60 -5.92
CA ASP A 37 15.26 2.61 -6.51
C ASP A 37 14.58 1.79 -7.64
N HIS A 38 13.36 2.14 -8.07
CA HIS A 38 12.58 1.41 -9.08
C HIS A 38 12.38 -0.09 -8.77
N ARG A 39 12.32 -0.43 -7.48
CA ARG A 39 12.09 -1.78 -6.98
C ARG A 39 10.61 -2.14 -6.91
N VAL A 40 9.73 -1.14 -6.97
CA VAL A 40 8.28 -1.32 -7.10
C VAL A 40 7.93 -1.34 -8.58
N ARG A 41 7.29 -2.41 -9.05
CA ARG A 41 6.94 -2.63 -10.46
C ARG A 41 5.52 -3.17 -10.59
N GLY A 42 4.92 -2.94 -11.76
CA GLY A 42 3.58 -3.47 -12.07
C GLY A 42 2.52 -2.94 -11.11
N LEU A 43 2.62 -1.66 -10.74
CA LEU A 43 1.62 -0.99 -9.92
C LEU A 43 0.32 -0.94 -10.73
N ALA A 44 -0.71 -1.60 -10.21
CA ALA A 44 -2.01 -1.74 -10.85
C ALA A 44 -3.11 -1.60 -9.80
N GLN A 45 -4.31 -1.27 -10.27
CA GLN A 45 -5.48 -1.22 -9.42
C GLN A 45 -6.32 -2.48 -9.62
N THR A 46 -6.78 -3.07 -8.51
CA THR A 46 -7.66 -4.23 -8.51
C THR A 46 -9.09 -3.81 -8.86
N GLN A 47 -9.94 -4.79 -9.20
CA GLN A 47 -11.34 -4.54 -9.53
C GLN A 47 -12.15 -4.01 -8.33
N THR A 48 -11.72 -4.32 -7.12
CA THR A 48 -12.30 -3.80 -5.87
C THR A 48 -11.82 -2.40 -5.52
N GLY A 49 -10.83 -1.87 -6.25
CA GLY A 49 -10.30 -0.52 -6.06
C GLY A 49 -9.02 -0.43 -5.24
N GLY A 50 -8.51 -1.55 -4.71
CA GLY A 50 -7.21 -1.64 -4.04
C GLY A 50 -6.04 -1.49 -5.01
N ILE A 51 -4.84 -1.29 -4.48
CA ILE A 51 -3.58 -1.12 -5.23
C ILE A 51 -2.70 -2.34 -5.00
N ILE A 52 -2.30 -3.01 -6.07
CA ILE A 52 -1.38 -4.14 -6.03
C ILE A 52 -0.07 -3.79 -6.75
N ALA A 53 1.05 -4.26 -6.21
CA ALA A 53 2.36 -4.07 -6.82
C ALA A 53 3.32 -5.24 -6.53
N TRP A 54 4.30 -5.41 -7.42
CA TRP A 54 5.45 -6.27 -7.19
C TRP A 54 6.60 -5.47 -6.59
N VAL A 55 7.19 -5.97 -5.51
CA VAL A 55 8.34 -5.35 -4.86
C VAL A 55 9.55 -6.29 -4.95
N HIS A 56 10.66 -5.73 -5.39
CA HIS A 56 11.95 -6.40 -5.47
C HIS A 56 12.80 -6.02 -4.25
N GLY A 57 12.60 -6.75 -3.14
CA GLY A 57 13.44 -6.63 -1.95
C GLY A 57 14.62 -7.61 -1.98
N GLY A 58 14.89 -8.28 -0.86
CA GLY A 58 15.80 -9.44 -0.84
C GLY A 58 15.25 -10.61 -1.67
N GLN A 59 13.92 -10.76 -1.73
CA GLN A 59 13.21 -11.60 -2.69
C GLN A 59 12.07 -10.80 -3.34
N LYS A 60 11.60 -11.26 -4.49
CA LYS A 60 10.44 -10.67 -5.18
C LYS A 60 9.16 -11.13 -4.48
N TYR A 61 8.32 -10.18 -4.09
CA TYR A 61 7.01 -10.45 -3.50
C TYR A 61 5.94 -9.51 -4.04
N ALA A 62 4.69 -9.97 -4.03
CA ALA A 62 3.52 -9.13 -4.27
C ALA A 62 3.03 -8.52 -2.95
N THR A 63 2.58 -7.26 -3.02
CA THR A 63 1.88 -6.57 -1.94
C THR A 63 0.63 -5.90 -2.49
N GLU A 64 -0.44 -5.93 -1.71
CA GLU A 64 -1.70 -5.25 -1.99
C GLU A 64 -2.05 -4.35 -0.80
N VAL A 65 -2.57 -3.16 -1.11
CA VAL A 65 -3.10 -2.20 -0.14
C VAL A 65 -4.53 -1.88 -0.56
N ASP A 66 -5.47 -1.95 0.38
CA ASP A 66 -6.87 -1.63 0.12
C ASP A 66 -7.45 -0.79 1.27
N PHE A 67 -8.63 -0.21 1.03
CA PHE A 67 -9.47 0.36 2.07
C PHE A 67 -10.61 -0.60 2.39
N GLU A 68 -10.69 -1.03 3.65
CA GLU A 68 -11.80 -1.78 4.24
C GLU A 68 -12.37 -0.96 5.39
N ASP A 69 -13.68 -0.71 5.38
CA ASP A 69 -14.40 0.06 6.42
C ASP A 69 -13.80 1.44 6.75
N GLY A 70 -13.10 2.06 5.78
CA GLY A 70 -12.45 3.36 5.93
C GLY A 70 -11.01 3.28 6.47
N GLU A 71 -10.49 2.10 6.75
CA GLU A 71 -9.14 1.87 7.23
C GLU A 71 -8.25 1.27 6.13
N LEU A 72 -6.96 1.64 6.16
CA LEU A 72 -5.96 1.06 5.27
C LEU A 72 -5.59 -0.34 5.75
N ILE A 73 -5.73 -1.30 4.86
CA ILE A 73 -5.27 -2.67 5.06
C ILE A 73 -4.18 -3.00 4.06
N SER A 74 -3.26 -3.90 4.44
CA SER A 74 -2.26 -4.42 3.53
C SER A 74 -2.07 -5.92 3.67
N VAL A 75 -1.86 -6.58 2.54
CA VAL A 75 -1.51 -8.00 2.47
C VAL A 75 -0.25 -8.13 1.64
N CYS A 76 0.71 -8.93 2.09
CA CYS A 76 1.93 -9.19 1.35
C CYS A 76 2.30 -10.66 1.35
N THR A 77 2.98 -11.10 0.30
CA THR A 77 3.53 -12.45 0.15
C THR A 77 4.98 -12.56 0.64
N CYS A 78 5.45 -11.57 1.41
CA CYS A 78 6.81 -11.51 1.92
C CYS A 78 7.14 -12.70 2.84
N PRO A 79 8.31 -13.33 2.69
CA PRO A 79 8.77 -14.39 3.60
C PRO A 79 9.11 -13.92 5.03
N CYS A 80 9.11 -12.61 5.32
CA CYS A 80 9.50 -12.08 6.62
C CYS A 80 8.58 -10.98 7.13
N HIS A 81 8.01 -11.21 8.31
CA HIS A 81 7.56 -10.27 9.37
C HIS A 81 7.11 -8.86 8.93
N CYS A 82 6.24 -8.73 7.93
CA CYS A 82 5.39 -7.55 7.81
C CYS A 82 4.20 -7.78 8.76
N LEU A 83 4.46 -7.64 10.06
CA LEU A 83 3.49 -7.87 11.12
C LEU A 83 2.34 -6.87 10.97
N LYS A 84 1.16 -7.45 11.08
CA LYS A 84 -0.18 -6.88 10.97
C LYS A 84 -0.50 -5.80 12.00
N ARG A 85 -1.51 -5.00 11.63
CA ARG A 85 -2.61 -4.47 12.47
C ARG A 85 -2.19 -3.70 13.72
N GLY A 86 -2.27 -2.38 13.61
CA GLY A 86 -2.64 -1.48 14.71
C GLY A 86 -3.91 -0.77 14.30
#